data_AF-A0A7J4FCB4-F1
#
_entry.id   AF-A0A7J4FCB4-F1
#
_cell.length_a   1.000
_cell.length_b   1.000
_cell.length_c   1.000
_cell.angle_alpha   90.00
_cell.angle_beta   90.00
_cell.angle_gamma   90.00
#
_symmetry.space_group_name_H-M   'P 1'
#
loop_
_entity.id
_entity.type
_entity.pdbx_description
1 polymer ?
#
loop_
_entity_poly.entity_id
_entity_poly.type
_entity_poly.pdbx_seq_one_letter_code
_entity_poly.pdbx_strand_id
1 'polypeptide(L)'
;MKVEMFGLRLPEVKPGDDLIELILEGASLEAGGLEDGDIVVITSKVVSKAYGFLVELDKINPSRRAIEIAEETGGDPHFIQAVLDNSDEILLVLPFSTLVEKGVIGIKKVSKNPAGAYEAMKKAPCKLIVRRGGQIYSSRPWHLEPSGGGGKHPAQRPG
;
A
#
# COMPACT_ATOMS: atom_id res chain seq x y z
N MET A 1 -33.80 -6.51 -4.00
CA MET A 1 -32.92 -5.89 -2.98
C MET A 1 -32.11 -4.81 -3.69
N LYS A 2 -32.17 -3.57 -3.22
CA LYS A 2 -31.40 -2.44 -3.77
C LYS A 2 -30.18 -2.23 -2.87
N VAL A 3 -29.00 -2.07 -3.46
CA VAL A 3 -27.77 -1.71 -2.75
C VAL A 3 -27.27 -0.42 -3.36
N GLU A 4 -26.87 0.51 -2.50
CA GLU A 4 -26.32 1.81 -2.89
C GLU A 4 -24.90 1.93 -2.30
N MET A 5 -24.00 2.58 -3.03
CA MET A 5 -22.61 2.72 -2.63
C MET A 5 -22.16 4.16 -2.87
N PHE A 6 -21.63 4.78 -1.82
CA PHE A 6 -21.20 6.17 -1.83
C PHE A 6 -19.68 6.23 -1.62
N GLY A 7 -18.99 6.98 -2.48
CA GLY A 7 -17.58 7.26 -2.31
C GLY A 7 -17.40 8.47 -1.41
N LEU A 8 -16.88 8.27 -0.19
CA LEU A 8 -16.63 9.36 0.75
C LEU A 8 -15.32 10.08 0.40
N ARG A 9 -15.40 11.39 0.14
CA ARG A 9 -14.22 12.23 -0.07
C ARG A 9 -13.71 12.73 1.27
N LEU A 10 -12.51 12.29 1.63
CA LEU A 10 -11.82 12.71 2.85
C LEU A 10 -10.62 13.62 2.49
N PRO A 11 -10.20 14.52 3.41
CA PRO A 11 -8.92 15.20 3.28
C PRO A 11 -7.75 14.20 3.35
N GLU A 12 -6.54 14.68 3.09
CA GLU A 12 -5.33 13.89 3.33
C GLU A 12 -5.19 13.61 4.83
N VAL A 13 -5.39 12.35 5.22
CA VAL A 13 -5.31 11.88 6.60
C VAL A 13 -3.86 11.94 7.11
N LYS A 14 -3.67 12.55 8.28
CA LYS A 14 -2.40 12.71 8.96
C LYS A 14 -2.37 11.98 10.30
N PRO A 15 -1.17 11.70 10.85
CA PRO A 15 -1.05 11.18 12.21
C PRO A 15 -1.76 12.07 13.23
N GLY A 16 -2.61 11.46 14.05
CA GLY A 16 -3.39 12.14 15.08
C GLY A 16 -4.77 12.64 14.64
N ASP A 17 -5.14 12.55 13.36
CA ASP A 17 -6.47 12.93 12.90
C ASP A 17 -7.55 12.01 13.48
N ASP A 18 -8.70 12.56 13.86
CA ASP A 18 -9.89 11.79 14.23
C ASP A 18 -10.56 11.22 12.97
N LEU A 19 -10.25 9.96 12.69
CA LEU A 19 -10.78 9.28 11.51
C LEU A 19 -12.31 9.11 11.55
N ILE A 20 -12.92 9.03 12.74
CA ILE A 20 -14.37 8.91 12.88
C ILE A 20 -15.04 10.21 12.47
N GLU A 21 -14.55 11.34 12.98
CA GLU A 21 -15.06 12.67 12.63
C GLU A 21 -14.98 12.90 11.12
N LEU A 22 -13.82 12.60 10.51
CA LEU A 22 -13.64 12.74 9.06
C LEU A 22 -14.62 11.88 8.24
N ILE A 23 -14.88 10.65 8.67
CA ILE A 23 -15.84 9.75 7.99
C ILE A 23 -17.27 10.30 8.12
N LEU A 24 -17.66 10.77 9.31
CA LEU A 24 -18.99 11.31 9.56
C LEU A 24 -19.24 12.58 8.72
N GLU A 25 -18.26 13.48 8.64
CA GLU A 25 -18.32 14.66 7.79
C GLU A 25 -18.47 14.28 6.31
N GLY A 26 -17.65 13.35 5.82
CA GLY A 26 -17.72 12.87 4.44
C GLY A 26 -19.06 12.21 4.11
N ALA A 27 -19.60 11.39 5.03
CA ALA A 27 -20.90 10.75 4.88
C ALA A 27 -22.05 11.77 4.89
N SER A 28 -21.99 12.78 5.78
CA SER A 28 -22.99 13.84 5.81
C SER A 28 -23.06 14.62 4.49
N LEU A 29 -21.91 14.85 3.83
CA LEU A 29 -21.83 15.63 2.60
C LEU A 29 -22.22 14.82 1.35
N GLU A 30 -21.86 13.53 1.27
CA GLU A 30 -21.98 12.75 0.04
C GLU A 30 -23.11 11.70 0.08
N ALA A 31 -23.52 11.27 1.29
CA ALA A 31 -24.52 10.22 1.50
C ALA A 31 -25.76 10.68 2.32
N GLY A 32 -25.75 11.92 2.82
CA GLY A 32 -26.84 12.45 3.67
C GLY A 32 -26.77 12.01 5.13
N GLY A 33 -25.68 11.34 5.54
CA GLY A 33 -25.47 10.79 6.87
C GLY A 33 -25.19 9.28 6.83
N LEU A 34 -24.99 8.70 8.01
CA LEU A 34 -24.99 7.23 8.20
C LEU A 34 -26.26 6.85 8.95
N GLU A 35 -26.88 5.74 8.53
CA GLU A 35 -28.07 5.17 9.15
C GLU A 35 -27.77 3.78 9.75
N ASP A 36 -28.67 3.32 10.62
CA ASP A 36 -28.51 2.02 11.28
C ASP A 36 -28.62 0.88 10.25
N GLY A 37 -27.60 0.00 10.22
CA GLY A 37 -27.47 -1.05 9.22
C GLY A 37 -26.54 -0.70 8.04
N ASP A 38 -26.03 0.53 7.96
CA ASP A 38 -25.01 0.89 6.98
C ASP A 38 -23.67 0.18 7.24
N ILE A 39 -22.94 -0.09 6.16
CA ILE A 39 -21.62 -0.72 6.20
C ILE A 39 -20.57 0.31 5.74
N VAL A 40 -19.68 0.68 6.66
CA VAL A 40 -18.54 1.54 6.36
C VAL A 40 -17.34 0.69 5.96
N VAL A 41 -16.85 0.90 4.73
CA VAL A 41 -15.66 0.22 4.21
C VAL A 41 -14.49 1.20 4.20
N ILE A 42 -13.48 0.93 5.03
CA ILE A 42 -12.25 1.71 5.11
C ILE A 42 -11.05 0.92 4.62
N THR A 43 -10.10 1.60 3.98
CA THR A 43 -8.82 0.97 3.64
C THR A 43 -7.92 0.97 4.88
N SER A 44 -7.08 -0.06 5.02
CA SER A 44 -6.10 -0.11 6.12
C SER A 44 -5.13 1.08 6.11
N LYS A 45 -4.93 1.72 4.96
CA LYS A 45 -3.97 2.83 4.80
C LYS A 45 -4.38 4.08 5.58
N VAL A 46 -5.66 4.47 5.53
CA VAL A 46 -6.12 5.67 6.27
C VAL A 46 -6.06 5.43 7.78
N VAL A 47 -6.35 4.20 8.21
CA VAL A 47 -6.18 3.77 9.60
C VAL A 47 -4.70 3.85 10.01
N SER A 48 -3.79 3.28 9.22
CA SER A 48 -2.36 3.35 9.52
C SER A 48 -1.82 4.78 9.61
N LYS A 49 -2.34 5.72 8.80
CA LYS A 49 -1.94 7.13 8.88
C LYS A 49 -2.46 7.79 10.15
N ALA A 50 -3.77 7.73 10.41
CA ALA A 50 -4.39 8.36 11.58
C ALA A 50 -3.78 7.86 12.91
N TYR A 51 -3.54 6.55 13.01
CA TYR A 51 -2.99 5.92 14.20
C TYR A 51 -1.45 6.02 14.30
N GLY A 52 -0.79 6.75 13.39
CA GLY A 52 0.64 7.03 13.50
C GLY A 52 1.55 5.83 13.23
N PHE A 53 1.12 4.85 12.43
CA PHE A 53 1.95 3.70 12.04
C PHE A 53 2.91 3.99 10.88
N LEU A 54 3.21 5.27 10.63
CA LEU A 54 4.19 5.69 9.65
C LEU A 54 5.59 5.62 10.27
N VAL A 55 6.53 5.05 9.52
CA VAL A 55 7.94 4.97 9.92
C VAL A 55 8.81 5.71 8.92
N GLU A 56 9.79 6.44 9.44
CA GLU A 56 10.83 7.08 8.65
C GLU A 56 11.96 6.06 8.40
N LEU A 57 12.14 5.64 7.15
CA LEU A 57 13.04 4.54 6.81
C LEU A 57 14.50 4.87 7.12
N ASP A 58 14.92 6.11 6.90
CA ASP A 58 16.27 6.61 7.21
C ASP A 58 16.61 6.56 8.71
N LYS A 59 15.61 6.46 9.59
CA LYS A 59 15.80 6.30 11.04
C LYS A 59 15.86 4.84 11.51
N ILE A 60 15.61 3.87 10.63
CA ILE A 60 15.63 2.44 10.97
C ILE A 60 17.05 1.92 10.88
N ASN A 61 17.57 1.26 11.92
CA ASN A 61 18.91 0.66 11.85
C ASN A 61 18.83 -0.79 11.34
N PRO A 62 19.34 -1.12 10.14
CA PRO A 62 19.18 -2.47 9.59
C PRO A 62 19.97 -3.52 10.37
N SER A 63 19.35 -4.67 10.61
CA SER A 63 20.03 -5.86 11.13
C SER A 63 20.88 -6.54 10.07
N ARG A 64 21.81 -7.41 10.50
CA ARG A 64 22.59 -8.24 9.58
C ARG A 64 21.71 -9.03 8.61
N ARG A 65 20.60 -9.60 9.09
CA ARG A 65 19.65 -10.34 8.26
C ARG A 65 19.02 -9.44 7.17
N ALA A 66 18.67 -8.20 7.50
CA ALA A 66 18.12 -7.26 6.54
C ALA A 66 19.15 -6.89 5.45
N ILE A 67 20.41 -6.73 5.84
CA ILE A 67 21.52 -6.45 4.92
C ILE A 67 21.75 -7.64 3.98
N GLU A 68 21.80 -8.87 4.50
CA GLU A 68 21.97 -10.09 3.68
C GLU A 68 20.86 -10.20 2.61
N ILE A 69 19.59 -9.98 2.99
CA ILE A 69 18.47 -9.99 2.05
C ILE A 69 18.59 -8.84 1.03
N ALA A 70 19.05 -7.67 1.46
CA ALA A 70 19.25 -6.51 0.58
C ALA A 70 20.32 -6.80 -0.48
N GLU A 71 21.45 -7.39 -0.09
CA GLU A 71 22.55 -7.75 -0.98
C GLU A 71 22.12 -8.77 -2.04
N GLU A 72 21.34 -9.78 -1.65
CA GLU A 72 20.85 -10.81 -2.56
C GLU A 72 19.80 -10.30 -3.55
N THR A 73 19.03 -9.27 -3.18
CA THR A 73 17.83 -8.88 -3.93
C THR A 73 17.84 -7.45 -4.47
N GLY A 74 18.87 -6.66 -4.15
CA GLY A 74 18.97 -5.24 -4.45
C GLY A 74 17.99 -4.36 -3.68
N GLY A 75 17.26 -4.91 -2.70
CA GLY A 75 16.30 -4.17 -1.89
C GLY A 75 16.97 -3.17 -0.94
N ASP A 76 16.17 -2.26 -0.38
CA ASP A 76 16.66 -1.34 0.66
C ASP A 76 16.67 -2.04 2.03
N PRO A 77 17.83 -2.10 2.72
CA PRO A 77 17.94 -2.77 4.00
C PRO A 77 17.08 -2.14 5.11
N HIS A 78 16.82 -0.84 5.07
CA HIS A 78 15.93 -0.15 6.02
C HIS A 78 14.48 -0.56 5.83
N PHE A 79 14.03 -0.66 4.58
CA PHE A 79 12.69 -1.15 4.27
C PHE A 79 12.53 -2.63 4.61
N ILE A 80 13.52 -3.45 4.29
CA ILE A 80 13.51 -4.87 4.67
C ILE A 80 13.46 -5.00 6.19
N GLN A 81 14.23 -4.18 6.92
CA GLN A 81 14.16 -4.14 8.37
C GLN A 81 12.77 -3.73 8.88
N ALA A 82 12.15 -2.69 8.30
CA ALA A 82 10.79 -2.30 8.65
C ALA A 82 9.78 -3.44 8.46
N VAL A 83 9.94 -4.23 7.40
CA VAL A 83 9.10 -5.41 7.13
C VAL A 83 9.37 -6.50 8.18
N LEU A 84 10.63 -6.76 8.53
CA LEU A 84 11.02 -7.72 9.57
C LEU A 84 10.40 -7.35 10.93
N ASP A 85 10.50 -6.08 11.34
CA ASP A 85 9.99 -5.59 12.62
C ASP A 85 8.46 -5.69 12.73
N ASN A 86 7.78 -5.75 11.59
CA ASN A 86 6.31 -5.73 11.49
C ASN A 86 5.71 -7.06 11.00
N SER A 87 6.49 -8.14 11.03
CA SER A 87 6.07 -9.48 10.59
C SER A 87 6.49 -10.54 11.60
N ASP A 88 5.73 -11.64 11.68
CA ASP A 88 6.12 -12.79 12.50
C ASP A 88 7.28 -13.54 11.83
N GLU A 89 7.23 -13.67 10.50
CA GLU A 89 8.29 -14.29 9.71
C GLU A 89 8.25 -13.88 8.23
N ILE A 90 9.41 -13.94 7.56
CA ILE A 90 9.50 -13.90 6.10
C ILE A 90 9.33 -15.32 5.56
N LEU A 91 8.32 -15.52 4.72
CA LEU A 91 8.03 -16.78 4.04
C LEU A 91 8.82 -16.93 2.73
N LEU A 92 8.94 -15.82 2.00
CA LEU A 92 9.57 -15.81 0.68
C LEU A 92 10.10 -14.42 0.35
N VAL A 93 11.29 -14.35 -0.24
CA VAL A 93 11.80 -13.14 -0.88
C VAL A 93 11.91 -13.41 -2.37
N LEU A 94 11.22 -12.61 -3.17
CA LEU A 94 11.25 -12.69 -4.63
C LEU A 94 12.17 -11.59 -5.17
N PRO A 95 13.32 -11.93 -5.78
CA PRO A 95 14.18 -10.97 -6.47
C PRO A 95 13.55 -10.59 -7.81
N PHE A 96 12.49 -9.78 -7.76
CA PHE A 96 11.58 -9.51 -8.88
C PHE A 96 12.30 -8.95 -10.11
N SER A 97 13.25 -8.02 -9.94
CA SER A 97 14.06 -7.50 -11.04
C SER A 97 14.87 -8.60 -11.73
N THR A 98 15.56 -9.44 -10.95
CA THR A 98 16.35 -10.56 -11.48
C THR A 98 15.50 -11.58 -12.23
N LEU A 99 14.30 -11.89 -11.73
CA LEU A 99 13.37 -12.80 -12.39
C LEU A 99 12.91 -12.26 -13.75
N VAL A 100 12.74 -10.95 -13.87
CA VAL A 100 12.39 -10.31 -15.14
C VAL A 100 13.58 -10.27 -16.09
N GLU A 101 14.77 -9.89 -15.61
CA GLU A 101 16.01 -9.86 -16.42
C GLU A 101 16.35 -11.22 -17.01
N LYS A 102 16.14 -12.29 -16.24
CA LYS A 102 16.32 -13.69 -16.69
C LYS A 102 15.19 -14.19 -17.60
N GLY A 103 14.18 -13.37 -17.87
CA GLY A 103 13.05 -13.73 -18.72
C GLY A 103 12.04 -14.70 -18.09
N VAL A 104 12.17 -15.00 -16.79
CA VAL A 104 11.22 -15.84 -16.05
C VAL A 104 9.85 -15.15 -15.97
N ILE A 105 9.86 -13.83 -15.75
CA ILE A 105 8.67 -12.99 -15.76
C ILE A 105 8.68 -12.09 -16.99
N GLY A 106 7.77 -12.33 -17.93
CA GLY A 106 7.62 -11.50 -19.12
C GLY A 106 6.81 -10.24 -18.83
N ILE A 107 7.45 -9.08 -18.59
CA ILE A 107 6.78 -7.81 -18.27
C ILE A 107 5.69 -7.43 -19.28
N LYS A 108 5.91 -7.67 -20.58
CA LYS A 108 4.91 -7.38 -21.63
C LYS A 108 3.60 -8.17 -21.47
N LYS A 109 3.64 -9.31 -20.74
CA LYS A 109 2.44 -10.13 -20.45
C LYS A 109 1.70 -9.66 -19.20
N VAL A 110 2.39 -9.00 -18.26
CA VAL A 110 1.86 -8.67 -16.92
C VAL A 110 1.67 -7.17 -16.69
N SER A 111 2.08 -6.31 -17.64
CA SER A 111 1.89 -4.87 -17.56
C SER A 111 1.36 -4.29 -18.88
N LYS A 112 0.34 -3.44 -18.77
CA LYS A 112 -0.16 -2.60 -19.89
C LYS A 112 0.81 -1.46 -20.24
N ASN A 113 1.74 -1.11 -19.34
CA ASN A 113 2.79 -0.11 -19.54
C ASN A 113 4.16 -0.73 -19.21
N PRO A 114 4.83 -1.38 -20.19
CA PRO A 114 6.11 -2.03 -19.94
C PRO A 114 7.20 -1.06 -19.47
N ALA A 115 7.30 0.13 -20.09
CA ALA A 115 8.30 1.13 -19.71
C ALA A 115 8.12 1.59 -18.25
N GLY A 116 6.90 1.92 -17.85
CA GLY A 116 6.59 2.28 -16.47
C GLY A 116 6.84 1.14 -15.48
N ALA A 117 6.61 -0.12 -15.88
CA ALA A 117 6.94 -1.28 -15.06
C ALA A 117 8.45 -1.43 -14.85
N TYR A 118 9.28 -1.22 -15.88
CA TYR A 118 10.74 -1.23 -15.74
C TYR A 118 11.25 -0.13 -14.80
N GLU A 119 10.71 1.09 -14.90
CA GLU A 119 11.06 2.17 -13.97
C GLU A 119 10.62 1.88 -12.52
N ALA A 120 9.44 1.28 -12.34
CA ALA A 120 8.97 0.87 -11.03
C ALA A 120 9.89 -0.20 -10.40
N MET A 121 10.39 -1.15 -11.20
CA MET A 121 11.28 -2.21 -10.71
C MET A 121 12.62 -1.70 -10.22
N LYS A 122 13.18 -0.64 -10.83
CA LYS A 122 14.40 0.01 -10.32
C LYS A 122 14.22 0.51 -8.87
N LYS A 123 13.01 0.89 -8.50
CA LYS A 123 12.64 1.38 -7.16
C LYS A 123 12.15 0.27 -6.23
N ALA A 124 11.86 -0.91 -6.78
CA ALA A 124 11.23 -2.03 -6.09
C ALA A 124 11.78 -3.36 -6.59
N PRO A 125 13.08 -3.62 -6.39
CA PRO A 125 13.73 -4.75 -7.03
C PRO A 125 13.38 -6.11 -6.41
N CYS A 126 12.84 -6.09 -5.19
CA CYS A 126 12.40 -7.27 -4.47
C CYS A 126 10.96 -7.16 -3.96
N LYS A 127 10.34 -8.31 -3.74
CA LYS A 127 9.01 -8.45 -3.14
C LYS A 127 9.11 -9.45 -1.99
N LEU A 128 8.71 -9.04 -0.79
CA LEU A 128 8.72 -9.90 0.39
C LEU A 128 7.31 -10.44 0.62
N ILE A 129 7.20 -11.74 0.89
CA ILE A 129 5.98 -12.40 1.35
C ILE A 129 6.21 -12.80 2.80
N VAL A 130 5.30 -12.39 3.68
CA VAL A 130 5.47 -12.48 5.13
C VAL A 130 4.23 -13.06 5.78
N ARG A 131 4.39 -13.66 6.95
CA ARG A 131 3.28 -14.00 7.84
C ARG A 131 3.18 -12.97 8.95
N ARG A 132 1.96 -12.54 9.27
CA ARG A 132 1.64 -11.70 10.43
C ARG A 132 0.27 -12.06 10.96
N GLY A 133 0.15 -12.37 12.25
CA GLY A 133 -1.13 -12.68 12.90
C GLY A 133 -1.88 -13.84 12.24
N GLY A 134 -1.15 -14.85 11.74
CA GLY A 134 -1.73 -16.00 11.03
C GLY A 134 -2.17 -15.74 9.59
N GLN A 135 -2.01 -14.51 9.07
CA GLN A 135 -2.32 -14.14 7.69
C GLN A 135 -1.05 -13.92 6.85
N ILE A 136 -1.17 -14.04 5.53
CA ILE A 136 -0.06 -13.82 4.59
C ILE A 136 -0.20 -12.45 3.93
N TYR A 137 0.88 -11.68 3.95
CA TYR A 137 0.96 -10.36 3.31
C TYR A 137 2.10 -10.31 2.30
N SER A 138 1.97 -9.39 1.35
CA SER A 138 3.05 -9.05 0.43
C SER A 138 3.49 -7.62 0.68
N SER A 139 4.79 -7.37 0.76
CA SER A 139 5.31 -6.02 0.98
C SER A 139 4.96 -5.12 -0.21
N ARG A 140 4.67 -3.85 0.07
CA ARG A 140 4.53 -2.81 -0.94
C ARG A 140 5.65 -1.78 -0.75
N PRO A 141 6.48 -1.54 -1.77
CA PRO A 141 7.52 -0.53 -1.72
C PRO A 141 6.93 0.85 -1.43
N TRP A 142 7.58 1.63 -0.56
CA TRP A 142 7.14 2.97 -0.17
C TRP A 142 7.21 3.99 -1.32
N HIS A 143 8.08 3.76 -2.30
CA HIS A 143 8.31 4.65 -3.44
C HIS A 143 7.22 4.62 -4.54
N LEU A 144 6.15 3.84 -4.37
CA LEU A 144 5.09 3.69 -5.37
C LEU A 144 3.82 4.48 -5.02
N GLU A 145 3.89 5.39 -4.06
CA GLU A 145 2.84 6.40 -3.87
C GLU A 145 2.88 7.36 -5.07
N PRO A 146 1.78 7.54 -5.83
CA PRO A 146 1.71 8.67 -6.72
C PRO A 146 1.79 9.93 -5.86
N SER A 147 2.85 10.71 -6.06
CA SER A 147 2.93 12.09 -5.56
C SER A 147 1.61 12.78 -5.88
N GLY A 148 0.94 13.28 -4.83
CA GLY A 148 -0.43 13.81 -4.81
C GLY A 148 -0.97 14.23 -6.16
N GLY A 149 -1.85 13.40 -6.72
CA GLY A 149 -2.58 13.68 -7.94
C GLY A 149 -4.05 13.34 -7.69
N GLY A 150 -4.82 14.34 -7.25
CA GLY A 150 -6.27 14.29 -7.23
C GLY A 150 -6.80 14.15 -8.66
N GLY A 151 -6.85 12.92 -9.16
CA GLY A 151 -7.53 12.58 -10.39
C GLY A 151 -9.03 12.68 -10.14
N LYS A 152 -9.64 13.81 -10.52
CA LYS A 152 -11.09 13.94 -10.64
C LYS A 152 -11.60 12.86 -11.60
N HIS A 153 -12.18 11.78 -11.06
CA HIS A 153 -13.07 10.94 -11.86
C HIS A 153 -14.42 11.66 -11.95
N PRO A 154 -14.90 12.05 -13.15
CA PRO A 154 -16.27 12.51 -13.28
C PRO A 154 -17.18 11.29 -13.08
N ALA A 155 -17.96 11.30 -12.01
CA ALA A 155 -19.06 10.38 -11.82
C ALA A 155 -20.03 10.56 -13.00
N GLN A 156 -20.08 9.58 -13.89
CA GLN A 156 -21.17 9.46 -14.85
C GLN A 156 -22.45 9.19 -14.07
N ARG A 157 -23.41 10.12 -14.14
CA ARG A 157 -24.78 9.89 -13.68
C ARG A 157 -25.47 8.95 -14.67
N PRO A 158 -26.16 7.88 -14.24
CA PRO A 158 -27.13 7.24 -15.11
C PRO A 158 -28.41 8.08 -15.16
N GLY A 159 -28.95 8.23 -16.37
CA GLY A 159 -30.35 8.58 -16.60
C GLY A 159 -31.24 7.35 -16.62
#